data_AF-A0A8T6I871-F1
#
_entry.id   AF-A0A8T6I871-F1
#
_cell.length_a   1.000
_cell.length_b   1.000
_cell.length_c   1.000
_cell.angle_alpha   90.00
_cell.angle_beta   90.00
_cell.angle_gamma   90.00
#
_symmetry.space_group_name_H-M   'P 1'
#
loop_
_entity.id
_entity.type
_entity.pdbx_description
1 polymer ?
#
loop_
_entity_poly.entity_id
_entity_poly.type
_entity_poly.pdbx_seq_one_letter_code
_entity_poly.pdbx_strand_id
1 'polypeptide(L)'
;MSDYLPKPPGLLGDPTLTLKTDPRIDPRLVEVMTSTWGYGELDELAVGDGPGSSHEELLEYFAAYEAMSDPMYAKVFGGLPPVPG
;
A
#
# COMPACT_ATOMS: atom_id res chain seq x y z
N MET A 1 -12.55 12.66 -37.60
CA MET A 1 -12.87 11.60 -36.60
C MET A 1 -11.93 11.85 -35.44
N SER A 2 -12.47 12.02 -34.22
CA SER A 2 -11.62 12.24 -33.05
C SER A 2 -10.94 10.91 -32.73
N ASP A 3 -9.62 10.90 -32.77
CA ASP A 3 -8.80 9.77 -32.32
C ASP A 3 -8.91 9.68 -30.80
N TYR A 4 -10.01 9.10 -30.32
CA TYR A 4 -10.21 8.83 -28.91
C TYR A 4 -9.26 7.69 -28.53
N LEU A 5 -8.08 8.07 -28.04
CA LEU A 5 -7.21 7.14 -27.33
C LEU A 5 -7.79 6.95 -25.92
N PRO A 6 -8.09 5.71 -25.50
CA PRO A 6 -8.58 5.46 -24.15
C PRO A 6 -7.53 5.92 -23.13
N LYS A 7 -7.98 6.61 -22.08
CA LYS A 7 -7.11 7.04 -20.96
C LYS A 7 -6.48 5.77 -20.34
N PRO A 8 -5.14 5.69 -20.20
CA PRO A 8 -4.50 4.58 -19.52
C PRO A 8 -5.02 4.43 -18.08
N PRO A 9 -5.04 3.23 -17.51
CA PRO A 9 -5.58 3.04 -16.17
C PRO A 9 -4.60 3.47 -15.07
N GLY A 10 -5.12 3.83 -13.90
CA GLY A 10 -4.33 4.20 -12.72
C GLY A 10 -3.44 5.43 -12.92
N LEU A 11 -2.30 5.46 -12.23
CA LEU A 11 -1.34 6.58 -12.25
C LEU A 11 -0.82 6.94 -13.66
N LEU A 12 -0.87 5.99 -14.61
CA LEU A 12 -0.46 6.24 -15.99
C LEU A 12 -1.41 7.17 -16.75
N GLY A 13 -2.71 7.10 -16.45
CA GLY A 13 -3.68 8.02 -17.04
C GLY A 13 -3.96 9.21 -16.14
N ASP A 14 -3.81 9.05 -14.83
CA ASP A 14 -4.13 10.07 -13.84
C ASP A 14 -3.23 9.96 -12.60
N PRO A 15 -2.24 10.85 -12.44
CA PRO A 15 -1.30 10.79 -11.33
C PRO A 15 -1.95 11.12 -9.97
N THR A 16 -3.21 11.55 -9.95
CA THR A 16 -3.94 11.88 -8.71
C THR A 16 -4.77 10.73 -8.16
N LEU A 17 -4.84 9.60 -8.88
CA LEU A 17 -5.58 8.44 -8.42
C LEU A 17 -4.89 7.80 -7.22
N THR A 18 -5.69 7.42 -6.24
CA THR A 18 -5.30 6.64 -5.06
C THR A 18 -6.06 5.32 -5.07
N LEU A 19 -5.76 4.41 -4.13
CA LEU A 19 -6.56 3.19 -3.98
C LEU A 19 -8.04 3.50 -3.71
N LYS A 20 -8.34 4.63 -3.07
CA LYS A 20 -9.70 5.07 -2.74
C LYS A 20 -10.46 5.66 -3.92
N THR A 21 -9.77 6.34 -4.83
CA THR A 21 -10.40 7.07 -5.95
C THR A 21 -10.31 6.32 -7.28
N ASP A 22 -9.50 5.27 -7.39
CA ASP A 22 -9.42 4.43 -8.57
C ASP A 22 -10.66 3.51 -8.70
N PRO A 23 -11.48 3.66 -9.77
CA PRO A 23 -12.74 2.95 -9.92
C PRO A 23 -12.58 1.44 -10.13
N ARG A 24 -11.35 0.95 -10.33
CA ARG A 24 -11.05 -0.48 -10.54
C ARG A 24 -10.93 -1.26 -9.24
N ILE A 25 -10.75 -0.58 -8.10
CA ILE A 25 -10.51 -1.23 -6.82
C ILE A 25 -11.85 -1.69 -6.22
N ASP A 26 -11.88 -2.93 -5.72
CA ASP A 26 -13.06 -3.46 -5.02
C ASP A 26 -13.36 -2.58 -3.80
N PRO A 27 -14.60 -2.04 -3.65
CA PRO A 27 -14.93 -1.18 -2.52
C PRO A 27 -14.69 -1.83 -1.15
N ARG A 28 -14.80 -3.15 -1.03
CA ARG A 28 -14.49 -3.90 0.20
C ARG A 28 -13.00 -3.89 0.50
N LEU A 29 -12.16 -3.91 -0.54
CA LEU A 29 -10.72 -3.78 -0.39
C LEU A 29 -10.35 -2.36 0.02
N VAL A 30 -11.01 -1.33 -0.55
CA VAL A 30 -10.79 0.07 -0.15
C VAL A 30 -11.02 0.26 1.35
N GLU A 31 -12.09 -0.32 1.89
CA GLU A 31 -12.41 -0.26 3.32
C GLU A 31 -11.28 -0.87 4.17
N VAL A 32 -10.78 -2.06 3.83
CA VAL A 32 -9.70 -2.72 4.58
C VAL A 32 -8.40 -1.94 4.45
N MET A 33 -8.01 -1.52 3.25
CA MET A 33 -6.78 -0.77 3.00
C MET A 33 -6.77 0.58 3.72
N THR A 34 -7.91 1.26 3.81
CA THR A 34 -8.01 2.55 4.51
C THR A 34 -8.09 2.38 6.03
N SER A 35 -8.93 1.47 6.53
CA SER A 35 -9.25 1.37 7.97
C SER A 35 -8.27 0.54 8.78
N THR A 36 -7.62 -0.43 8.14
CA THR A 36 -6.72 -1.38 8.82
C THR A 36 -5.27 -1.08 8.55
N TRP A 37 -4.95 -0.67 7.33
CA TRP A 37 -3.57 -0.45 6.90
C TRP A 37 -3.20 1.03 6.71
N GLY A 38 -4.18 1.95 6.71
CA GLY A 38 -3.92 3.38 6.51
C GLY A 38 -3.54 3.79 5.07
N TYR A 39 -3.49 2.85 4.11
CA TYR A 39 -3.02 3.06 2.73
C TYR A 39 -4.11 3.57 1.76
N GLY A 40 -5.07 4.35 2.25
CA GLY A 40 -6.14 4.90 1.39
C GLY A 40 -5.66 5.99 0.42
N GLU A 41 -4.56 6.65 0.78
CA GLU A 41 -3.96 7.77 0.05
C GLU A 41 -2.56 7.39 -0.47
N LEU A 42 -1.97 8.22 -1.34
CA LEU A 42 -0.57 8.06 -1.74
C LEU A 42 0.31 8.34 -0.52
N ASP A 43 1.08 7.33 -0.10
CA ASP A 43 2.01 7.45 1.01
C ASP A 43 3.44 7.53 0.46
N GLU A 44 4.21 8.51 0.92
CA GLU A 44 5.64 8.57 0.64
C GLU A 44 6.36 7.65 1.62
N LEU A 45 6.48 6.37 1.27
CA LEU A 45 7.35 5.46 1.99
C LEU A 45 8.81 5.82 1.66
N ALA A 46 9.36 6.75 2.44
CA ALA A 46 10.79 7.01 2.43
C ALA A 46 11.50 5.89 3.23
N VAL A 47 12.11 4.95 2.51
CA VAL A 47 13.10 4.02 3.09
C VAL A 47 14.39 4.80 3.28
N GLY A 48 14.62 5.30 4.51
CA GLY A 48 15.71 6.23 4.78
C GLY A 48 15.67 7.48 3.87
N ASP A 49 16.84 8.06 3.57
CA ASP A 49 17.00 9.16 2.61
C ASP A 49 17.14 8.66 1.15
N GLY A 50 16.76 7.41 0.88
CA GLY A 50 16.80 6.78 -0.45
C GLY A 50 18.04 5.90 -0.68
N PRO A 51 18.44 5.63 -1.94
CA PRO A 51 19.46 4.62 -2.28
C PRO A 51 20.88 4.94 -1.77
N GLY A 52 21.08 6.09 -1.12
CA GLY A 52 22.33 6.47 -0.46
C GLY A 52 22.43 6.08 1.01
N SER A 53 21.37 5.51 1.61
CA SER A 53 21.38 5.12 3.02
C SER A 53 22.44 4.05 3.31
N SER A 54 23.08 4.18 4.46
CA SER A 54 24.02 3.19 5.00
C SER A 54 23.32 1.87 5.34
N HIS A 55 24.11 0.82 5.52
CA HIS A 55 23.58 -0.47 5.92
C HIS A 55 22.88 -0.40 7.27
N GLU A 56 23.47 0.31 8.23
CA GLU A 56 22.93 0.48 9.58
C GLU A 56 21.58 1.22 9.57
N GLU A 57 21.45 2.31 8.80
CA GLU A 57 20.18 3.04 8.65
C GLU A 57 19.08 2.17 8.05
N LEU A 58 19.43 1.31 7.07
CA LEU A 58 18.47 0.37 6.48
C LEU A 58 18.01 -0.67 7.51
N LEU A 59 18.91 -1.20 8.31
CA LEU A 59 18.55 -2.17 9.37
C LEU A 59 17.63 -1.55 10.42
N GLU A 60 17.92 -0.33 10.85
CA GLU A 60 17.06 0.40 11.80
C GLU A 60 15.67 0.67 11.21
N TYR A 61 15.61 1.09 9.95
CA TYR A 61 14.35 1.28 9.24
C TYR A 61 13.52 -0.01 9.20
N PHE A 62 14.12 -1.14 8.78
CA PHE A 62 13.39 -2.40 8.67
C PHE A 62 12.94 -2.96 10.02
N ALA A 63 13.76 -2.80 11.07
CA ALA A 63 13.36 -3.18 12.42
C ALA A 63 12.13 -2.40 12.90
N ALA A 64 12.09 -1.09 12.65
CA ALA A 64 10.93 -0.25 12.98
C ALA A 64 9.70 -0.63 12.12
N TYR A 65 9.91 -0.87 10.82
CA TYR A 65 8.84 -1.26 9.90
C TYR A 65 8.23 -2.61 10.27
N GLU A 66 9.03 -3.61 10.64
CA GLU A 66 8.57 -4.92 11.09
C GLU A 66 7.74 -4.79 12.37
N ALA A 67 8.26 -4.09 13.38
CA ALA A 67 7.56 -3.86 14.65
C ALA A 67 6.23 -3.12 14.47
N MET A 68 6.15 -2.19 13.51
CA MET A 68 4.90 -1.51 13.15
C MET A 68 3.93 -2.43 12.40
N SER A 69 4.45 -3.32 11.56
CA SER A 69 3.65 -4.16 10.66
C SER A 69 2.99 -5.34 11.36
N ASP A 70 3.67 -5.97 12.33
CA ASP A 70 3.20 -7.17 13.02
C ASP A 70 1.79 -7.02 13.63
N PRO A 71 1.45 -5.94 14.36
CA PRO A 71 0.09 -5.72 14.86
C PRO A 71 -0.96 -5.59 13.74
N MET A 72 -0.59 -5.04 12.59
CA MET A 72 -1.51 -4.91 11.44
C MET A 72 -1.84 -6.29 10.86
N TYR A 73 -0.83 -7.14 10.68
CA TYR A 73 -1.02 -8.53 10.25
C TYR A 73 -1.88 -9.31 11.25
N ALA A 74 -1.63 -9.16 12.56
CA ALA A 74 -2.44 -9.81 13.58
C ALA A 74 -3.92 -9.36 13.52
N LYS A 75 -4.19 -8.07 13.27
CA LYS A 75 -5.56 -7.54 13.13
C LYS A 75 -6.31 -8.12 11.93
N VAL A 76 -5.62 -8.36 10.81
CA VAL A 76 -6.25 -8.90 9.59
C VAL A 76 -6.39 -10.41 9.64
N PHE A 77 -5.36 -11.12 10.08
CA PHE A 77 -5.24 -12.56 9.93
C PHE A 77 -5.46 -13.34 11.23
N GLY A 78 -5.35 -12.70 12.41
CA GLY A 78 -5.40 -13.39 13.71
C GLY A 78 -6.73 -14.05 14.04
N GLY A 79 -7.82 -13.67 13.36
CA GLY A 79 -9.13 -14.31 13.49
C GLY A 79 -9.41 -15.41 12.48
N LEU A 80 -8.51 -15.69 11.54
CA LEU A 80 -8.72 -16.71 10.52
C LEU A 80 -8.53 -18.12 11.09
N PRO A 81 -9.29 -19.12 10.61
CA PRO A 81 -9.06 -20.49 11.00
C PRO A 81 -7.66 -20.96 10.56
N PRO A 82 -7.04 -21.89 11.31
CA PRO A 82 -5.77 -22.48 10.91
C PRO A 82 -5.88 -23.11 9.51
N VAL A 83 -4.87 -22.91 8.67
CA VAL A 83 -4.75 -23.61 7.39
C VAL A 83 -4.25 -25.03 7.67
N PRO A 84 -4.97 -26.09 7.27
CA PRO A 84 -4.48 -27.46 7.39
C PRO A 84 -3.18 -27.65 6.61
N GLY A 85 -2.18 -28.27 7.25
CA GLY A 85 -0.92 -28.69 6.61
C GLY A 85 -1.01 -30.05 5.93
#